data_AF-A0A914BQ92-F1
#
_entry.id   AF-A0A914BQ92-F1
#
_cell.length_a   1.000
_cell.length_b   1.000
_cell.length_c   1.000
_cell.angle_alpha   90.00
_cell.angle_beta   90.00
_cell.angle_gamma   90.00
#
_symmetry.space_group_name_H-M   'P 1'
#
loop_
_entity.id
_entity.type
_entity.pdbx_description
1 polymer ?
#
loop_
_entity_poly.entity_id
_entity_poly.type
_entity_poly.pdbx_seq_one_letter_code
_entity_poly.pdbx_strand_id
1 'polypeptide(L)'
;MQFKKRGKTVLRASSDDCKNHSRLRFRVRSDFCRYHRDGVSPCTSPSQTTEPNPEVLLLKFSLEINYLRCLRPSRTCCNRLACPNDSMDDGEELPLSIPVKAVSEHFTCPICMERLSQTYITPCGHRYCGKCIKECVNRRSRCPCCNTKVTGDKLFPDWAFDNLISMVSTEKNKAEDMYFVKLIQEAGHQEKEETNSKEESPIVGTLQKHLKIGLASHEQYYQDFKREFTQRIQQVDVQMEAVQGGGDDVSMAQRLQELEVKKQSLHTELRTCTQLLVDAYDKYLTDHLPTPSLLPVTVSVRLQGKNVTLPDIKLKPHSSLSDIKEVVTRAMETRGDPIASFPDDKVKFVLLGPIEKGREILAEFLEELSLTPDDTERSEVIRLLPGGCHPVLEFGVKPGSEVVIAGPIKLESEMPKQCFAQTFVKDKGQSMDYFTCTDCSFKWVCRSCRDFCHKDHQTVPYVMGHQPTWACCYCPRKKKCQLGETRT
;
A
#
# COMPACT_ATOMS: atom_id res chain seq x y z
N MET A 1 50.17 58.48 -44.27
CA MET A 1 51.37 57.65 -44.58
C MET A 1 50.87 56.23 -44.82
N GLN A 2 50.78 55.74 -46.06
CA GLN A 2 51.83 54.96 -46.77
C GLN A 2 52.32 53.75 -45.93
N PHE A 3 52.38 52.45 -46.31
CA PHE A 3 52.39 51.63 -47.54
C PHE A 3 52.09 50.15 -47.10
N LYS A 4 51.39 49.27 -47.86
CA LYS A 4 51.91 48.19 -48.79
C LYS A 4 53.07 47.34 -48.20
N LYS A 5 53.27 46.02 -48.42
CA LYS A 5 52.71 44.91 -49.24
C LYS A 5 53.62 43.67 -48.97
N ARG A 6 53.08 42.44 -49.13
CA ARG A 6 53.70 41.19 -49.71
C ARG A 6 55.00 40.65 -49.05
N GLY A 7 55.29 39.35 -48.91
CA GLY A 7 54.71 38.09 -49.37
C GLY A 7 55.80 37.00 -49.39
N LYS A 8 55.38 35.76 -49.65
CA LYS A 8 56.14 34.57 -50.10
C LYS A 8 56.79 33.62 -49.08
N THR A 9 56.20 32.43 -49.12
CA THR A 9 56.59 31.07 -48.74
C THR A 9 57.88 30.59 -49.42
N VAL A 10 58.72 29.83 -48.67
CA VAL A 10 59.53 28.71 -49.17
C VAL A 10 59.58 27.60 -48.10
N LEU A 11 59.36 26.37 -48.55
CA LEU A 11 59.34 25.10 -47.82
C LEU A 11 60.76 24.56 -47.53
N ARG A 12 61.00 23.98 -46.34
CA ARG A 12 61.36 22.55 -46.17
C ARG A 12 61.51 22.16 -44.69
N ALA A 13 61.28 20.87 -44.44
CA ALA A 13 60.93 20.22 -43.18
C ALA A 13 62.11 19.87 -42.25
N SER A 14 61.82 19.77 -40.96
CA SER A 14 62.06 18.55 -40.14
C SER A 14 61.27 18.62 -38.81
N SER A 15 60.46 17.60 -38.51
CA SER A 15 60.24 16.88 -37.21
C SER A 15 60.43 17.68 -35.89
N ASP A 16 59.53 17.73 -34.88
CA ASP A 16 58.50 16.77 -34.42
C ASP A 16 57.41 17.45 -33.53
N ASP A 17 56.22 16.85 -33.60
CA ASP A 17 55.19 16.60 -32.57
C ASP A 17 54.37 17.68 -31.81
N CYS A 18 53.14 17.83 -32.34
CA CYS A 18 51.86 17.48 -31.71
C CYS A 18 51.22 18.38 -30.62
N LYS A 19 50.51 19.43 -31.07
CA LYS A 19 49.26 19.95 -30.44
C LYS A 19 48.33 20.44 -31.55
N ASN A 20 47.12 19.87 -31.69
CA ASN A 20 46.10 20.54 -32.51
C ASN A 20 44.67 20.34 -31.99
N HIS A 21 44.02 21.49 -31.81
CA HIS A 21 42.58 21.66 -31.64
C HIS A 21 41.84 21.29 -32.92
N SER A 22 40.62 20.76 -32.80
CA SER A 22 39.61 20.88 -33.86
C SER A 22 38.20 21.05 -33.31
N ARG A 23 37.63 22.22 -33.62
CA ARG A 23 36.20 22.58 -33.49
C ARG A 23 35.37 21.71 -34.45
N LEU A 24 34.26 21.15 -33.99
CA LEU A 24 33.25 20.51 -34.84
C LEU A 24 31.90 21.25 -34.76
N ARG A 25 31.44 21.71 -35.92
CA ARG A 25 30.08 22.21 -36.17
C ARG A 25 29.16 21.01 -36.40
N PHE A 26 28.02 20.92 -35.72
CA PHE A 26 26.99 19.92 -36.01
C PHE A 26 25.82 20.53 -36.80
N ARG A 27 25.46 19.84 -37.88
CA ARG A 27 24.30 20.09 -38.75
C ARG A 27 23.28 19.00 -38.43
N VAL A 28 22.08 19.38 -37.99
CA VAL A 28 21.00 18.43 -37.65
C VAL A 28 20.34 17.93 -38.93
N ARG A 29 20.20 16.61 -39.06
CA ARG A 29 19.20 15.96 -39.90
C ARG A 29 18.41 14.99 -39.01
N SER A 30 17.10 15.20 -38.98
CA SER A 30 16.11 14.36 -38.33
C SER A 30 15.71 13.22 -39.27
N ASP A 31 15.69 11.99 -38.79
CA ASP A 31 14.86 10.94 -39.39
C ASP A 31 14.21 10.09 -38.29
N PHE A 32 12.91 9.89 -38.46
CA PHE A 32 11.94 9.27 -37.55
C PHE A 32 11.75 7.80 -37.96
N CYS A 33 11.77 6.84 -37.03
CA CYS A 33 11.06 5.54 -37.14
C CYS A 33 11.14 4.78 -35.80
N ARG A 34 10.07 4.60 -35.01
CA ARG A 34 8.89 3.70 -35.09
C ARG A 34 9.14 2.30 -34.46
N TYR A 35 8.26 2.01 -33.50
CA TYR A 35 8.15 0.92 -32.52
C TYR A 35 8.09 -0.51 -33.11
N HIS A 36 8.61 -1.52 -32.39
CA HIS A 36 8.02 -2.87 -32.28
C HIS A 36 8.48 -3.62 -31.01
N ARG A 37 7.66 -4.59 -30.62
CA ARG A 37 7.45 -5.26 -29.31
C ARG A 37 8.01 -6.71 -29.33
N ASP A 38 8.08 -7.35 -28.15
CA ASP A 38 8.29 -8.80 -27.82
C ASP A 38 9.65 -9.06 -27.12
N GLY A 39 9.87 -9.83 -26.04
CA GLY A 39 9.07 -10.68 -25.15
C GLY A 39 9.96 -11.75 -24.45
N VAL A 40 9.98 -11.78 -23.10
CA VAL A 40 10.21 -12.94 -22.15
C VAL A 40 11.63 -13.53 -21.86
N SER A 41 12.14 -13.25 -20.64
CA SER A 41 12.72 -14.05 -19.48
C SER A 41 13.66 -15.29 -19.65
N PRO A 42 14.18 -15.91 -18.54
CA PRO A 42 15.16 -15.47 -17.51
C PRO A 42 16.30 -16.52 -17.26
N CYS A 43 17.43 -16.20 -16.62
CA CYS A 43 18.36 -17.18 -16.00
C CYS A 43 19.28 -16.58 -14.90
N THR A 44 19.78 -17.44 -14.02
CA THR A 44 20.19 -17.29 -12.61
C THR A 44 21.71 -17.29 -12.32
N SER A 45 22.13 -16.44 -11.36
CA SER A 45 23.16 -16.55 -10.27
C SER A 45 24.64 -17.00 -10.53
N PRO A 46 25.56 -16.90 -9.54
CA PRO A 46 25.98 -15.74 -8.72
C PRO A 46 27.52 -15.53 -8.71
N SER A 47 28.02 -14.36 -8.32
CA SER A 47 29.43 -14.18 -7.92
C SER A 47 29.58 -13.12 -6.84
N GLN A 48 30.26 -13.52 -5.76
CA GLN A 48 30.61 -12.74 -4.58
C GLN A 48 31.52 -11.56 -4.93
N THR A 49 31.41 -10.42 -4.22
CA THR A 49 32.55 -9.74 -3.57
C THR A 49 32.15 -8.43 -2.88
N THR A 50 32.60 -8.33 -1.63
CA THR A 50 33.07 -7.15 -0.87
C THR A 50 32.08 -6.01 -0.53
N GLU A 51 31.95 -5.78 0.78
CA GLU A 51 31.26 -4.68 1.45
C GLU A 51 31.71 -3.28 0.99
N PRO A 52 30.81 -2.29 0.92
CA PRO A 52 31.24 -0.89 1.03
C PRO A 52 30.47 -0.04 2.06
N ASN A 53 31.29 0.83 2.67
CA ASN A 53 31.09 1.95 3.60
C ASN A 53 29.91 2.91 3.25
N PRO A 54 29.17 3.50 4.22
CA PRO A 54 27.86 4.12 3.98
C PRO A 54 27.88 5.58 3.45
N GLU A 55 28.97 6.05 2.84
CA GLU A 55 29.07 7.45 2.33
C GLU A 55 28.93 7.60 0.79
N VAL A 56 28.65 6.53 0.04
CA VAL A 56 28.71 6.58 -1.44
C VAL A 56 27.37 6.24 -2.08
N LEU A 57 26.63 7.28 -2.52
CA LEU A 57 25.45 7.14 -3.37
C LEU A 57 25.87 6.78 -4.81
N LEU A 58 25.33 5.67 -5.33
CA LEU A 58 25.78 4.97 -6.54
C LEU A 58 24.99 5.42 -7.80
N LEU A 59 25.72 5.81 -8.85
CA LEU A 59 25.23 5.79 -10.24
C LEU A 59 26.17 4.92 -11.06
N LYS A 60 25.62 3.94 -11.79
CA LYS A 60 26.34 3.22 -12.84
C LYS A 60 26.13 3.96 -14.16
N PHE A 61 27.19 4.50 -14.73
CA PHE A 61 27.21 5.03 -16.09
C PHE A 61 28.21 4.22 -16.91
N SER A 62 27.77 3.66 -18.03
CA SER A 62 28.66 3.12 -19.05
C SER A 62 29.19 4.31 -19.88
N LEU A 63 30.47 4.61 -19.74
CA LEU A 63 31.20 5.55 -20.58
C LEU A 63 32.09 4.72 -21.51
N GLU A 64 31.57 4.35 -22.68
CA GLU A 64 32.44 3.96 -23.79
C GLU A 64 33.28 5.17 -24.21
N ILE A 65 34.47 5.31 -23.63
CA ILE A 65 35.51 6.14 -24.26
C ILE A 65 36.02 5.32 -25.45
N ASN A 66 35.34 5.47 -26.59
CA ASN A 66 35.79 4.92 -27.86
C ASN A 66 37.16 5.50 -28.22
N TYR A 67 38.21 4.73 -27.96
CA TYR A 67 39.56 5.00 -28.43
C TYR A 67 39.56 4.90 -29.97
N LEU A 68 39.71 6.05 -30.63
CA LEU A 68 40.02 6.29 -32.04
C LEU A 68 39.95 5.06 -32.98
N ARG A 69 38.77 4.76 -33.52
CA ARG A 69 38.66 3.87 -34.69
C ARG A 69 38.98 4.67 -35.96
N CYS A 70 40.00 4.22 -36.68
CA CYS A 70 40.54 4.81 -37.90
C CYS A 70 39.46 5.21 -38.94
N LEU A 71 39.31 6.51 -39.18
CA LEU A 71 38.52 7.05 -40.29
C LEU A 71 39.31 7.00 -41.60
N ARG A 72 39.26 5.88 -42.34
CA ARG A 72 39.39 5.87 -43.81
C ARG A 72 38.62 4.69 -44.43
N PRO A 73 37.53 4.94 -45.17
CA PRO A 73 36.97 3.93 -46.06
C PRO A 73 37.70 4.01 -47.41
N SER A 74 38.72 3.16 -47.63
CA SER A 74 39.12 2.85 -49.00
C SER A 74 38.11 1.87 -49.57
N ARG A 75 37.30 2.36 -50.50
CA ARG A 75 36.37 1.56 -51.31
C ARG A 75 37.16 0.65 -52.24
N THR A 76 37.56 -0.53 -51.79
CA THR A 76 37.80 -1.74 -52.61
C THR A 76 38.37 -2.84 -51.71
N CYS A 77 37.51 -3.57 -51.01
CA CYS A 77 37.78 -4.98 -50.70
C CYS A 77 36.49 -5.64 -50.22
N CYS A 78 35.54 -5.85 -51.12
CA CYS A 78 34.60 -6.94 -50.97
C CYS A 78 35.05 -8.00 -51.98
N ASN A 79 35.78 -9.00 -51.50
CA ASN A 79 35.77 -10.33 -52.10
C ASN A 79 36.40 -11.35 -51.14
N ARG A 80 35.50 -12.12 -50.52
CA ARG A 80 35.62 -13.56 -50.29
C ARG A 80 36.85 -14.03 -49.49
N LEU A 81 36.69 -14.12 -48.17
CA LEU A 81 36.98 -15.30 -47.31
C LEU A 81 36.57 -14.94 -45.87
N ALA A 82 36.02 -15.91 -45.16
CA ALA A 82 35.33 -15.77 -43.88
C ALA A 82 36.14 -14.99 -42.82
N CYS A 83 35.54 -13.93 -42.27
CA CYS A 83 35.91 -13.45 -40.94
C CYS A 83 35.32 -14.46 -39.95
N PRO A 84 36.13 -15.14 -39.11
CA PRO A 84 35.60 -15.99 -38.04
C PRO A 84 34.73 -15.14 -37.12
N ASN A 85 33.69 -15.75 -36.54
CA ASN A 85 32.86 -15.15 -35.51
C ASN A 85 33.68 -14.25 -34.57
N ASP A 86 33.49 -12.92 -34.70
CA ASP A 86 33.72 -12.02 -33.58
C ASP A 86 32.61 -12.34 -32.58
N SER A 87 32.85 -13.35 -31.73
CA SER A 87 32.21 -13.41 -30.43
C SER A 87 32.46 -12.06 -29.79
N MET A 88 31.40 -11.27 -29.63
CA MET A 88 31.43 -10.10 -28.78
C MET A 88 31.85 -10.58 -27.40
N ASP A 89 33.13 -10.38 -27.11
CA ASP A 89 33.69 -10.40 -25.78
C ASP A 89 32.98 -9.26 -25.04
N ASP A 90 31.93 -9.61 -24.30
CA ASP A 90 31.33 -8.75 -23.28
C ASP A 90 32.41 -8.56 -22.21
N GLY A 91 33.34 -7.63 -22.50
CA GLY A 91 34.43 -7.30 -21.61
C GLY A 91 33.86 -7.04 -20.23
N GLU A 92 34.42 -7.72 -19.21
CA GLU A 92 34.10 -7.48 -17.82
C GLU A 92 34.30 -6.00 -17.49
N GLU A 93 33.22 -5.23 -17.56
CA GLU A 93 33.21 -3.81 -17.21
C GLU A 93 33.59 -3.70 -15.74
N LEU A 94 34.70 -3.00 -15.47
CA LEU A 94 35.11 -2.68 -14.11
C LEU A 94 33.93 -1.99 -13.38
N PRO A 95 33.52 -2.46 -12.18
CA PRO A 95 32.37 -1.92 -11.45
C PRO A 95 32.72 -0.58 -10.78
N LEU A 96 33.04 0.42 -11.60
CA LEU A 96 33.35 1.77 -11.16
C LEU A 96 32.04 2.52 -10.87
N SER A 97 31.94 3.14 -9.70
CA SER A 97 30.81 3.98 -9.31
C SER A 97 31.24 5.44 -9.22
N ILE A 98 30.39 6.34 -9.72
CA ILE A 98 30.61 7.79 -9.63
C ILE A 98 29.67 8.35 -8.55
N PRO A 99 30.18 9.09 -7.55
CA PRO A 99 29.33 9.72 -6.55
C PRO A 99 28.33 10.70 -7.17
N VAL A 100 27.03 10.52 -6.88
CA VAL A 100 25.96 11.38 -7.42
C VAL A 100 26.16 12.87 -7.09
N LYS A 101 26.78 13.17 -5.94
CA LYS A 101 27.08 14.53 -5.51
C LYS A 101 27.94 15.29 -6.53
N ALA A 102 28.83 14.59 -7.25
CA ALA A 102 29.69 15.22 -8.26
C ALA A 102 28.90 15.76 -9.47
N VAL A 103 27.69 15.25 -9.72
CA VAL A 103 26.84 15.64 -10.86
C VAL A 103 25.54 16.31 -10.44
N SER A 104 25.19 16.28 -9.15
CA SER A 104 23.89 16.77 -8.65
C SER A 104 23.66 18.26 -8.90
N GLU A 105 24.72 19.07 -8.84
CA GLU A 105 24.63 20.52 -9.07
C GLU A 105 24.19 20.86 -10.51
N HIS A 106 24.48 19.97 -11.47
CA HIS A 106 24.06 20.14 -12.87
C HIS A 106 22.58 19.86 -13.10
N PHE A 107 21.89 19.23 -12.14
CA PHE A 107 20.45 18.96 -12.20
C PHE A 107 19.60 20.00 -11.46
N THR A 108 20.23 21.05 -10.92
CA THR A 108 19.56 22.10 -10.16
C THR A 108 19.29 23.32 -11.02
N CYS A 109 18.10 23.89 -10.87
CA CYS A 109 17.70 25.10 -11.56
C CYS A 109 18.36 26.31 -10.88
N PRO A 110 19.10 27.17 -11.61
CA PRO A 110 19.75 28.35 -11.02
C PRO A 110 18.78 29.47 -10.63
N ILE A 111 17.48 29.36 -10.95
CA ILE A 111 16.46 30.36 -10.60
C ILE A 111 15.74 29.96 -9.30
N CYS A 112 15.18 28.75 -9.24
CA CYS A 112 14.44 28.28 -8.05
C CYS A 112 15.30 27.47 -7.08
N MET A 113 16.53 27.13 -7.44
CA MET A 113 17.44 26.29 -6.64
C MET A 113 16.90 24.88 -6.33
N GLU A 114 15.80 24.49 -6.97
CA GLU A 114 15.24 23.14 -6.91
C GLU A 114 15.70 22.32 -8.13
N ARG A 115 15.42 21.02 -8.10
CA ARG A 115 15.66 20.13 -9.24
C ARG A 115 14.94 20.61 -10.50
N LEU A 116 15.65 20.56 -11.62
CA LEU A 116 15.10 20.89 -12.93
C LEU A 116 13.90 20.00 -13.26
N SER A 117 12.78 20.63 -13.62
CA SER A 117 11.54 19.98 -14.02
C SER A 117 10.95 20.65 -15.25
N GLN A 118 10.49 19.84 -16.20
CA GLN A 118 10.04 20.31 -17.52
C GLN A 118 11.09 21.25 -18.12
N THR A 119 12.30 20.73 -18.31
CA THR A 119 13.49 21.55 -18.57
C THR A 119 13.40 22.23 -19.93
N TYR A 120 13.77 23.51 -19.99
CA TYR A 120 13.94 24.26 -21.23
C TYR A 120 15.38 24.71 -21.38
N ILE A 121 15.91 24.58 -22.59
CA ILE A 121 17.22 25.07 -22.99
C ILE A 121 17.08 26.37 -23.78
N THR A 122 17.91 27.34 -23.40
CA THR A 122 18.05 28.63 -24.08
C THR A 122 19.00 28.51 -25.29
N PRO A 123 18.97 29.43 -26.27
CA PRO A 123 19.91 29.39 -27.41
C PRO A 123 21.39 29.52 -27.01
N CYS A 124 21.66 30.02 -25.80
CA CYS A 124 23.00 30.06 -25.22
C CYS A 124 23.41 28.79 -24.46
N GLY A 125 22.57 27.75 -24.42
CA GLY A 125 22.88 26.43 -23.85
C GLY A 125 22.56 26.25 -22.36
N HIS A 126 22.07 27.28 -21.66
CA HIS A 126 21.68 27.18 -20.24
C HIS A 126 20.29 26.57 -20.07
N ARG A 127 20.13 25.75 -19.02
CA ARG A 127 18.91 24.98 -18.69
C ARG A 127 18.20 25.54 -17.45
N TYR A 128 16.87 25.51 -17.49
CA TYR A 128 16.00 26.01 -16.43
C TYR A 128 14.69 25.23 -16.38
N CYS A 129 13.96 25.27 -15.26
CA CYS A 129 12.58 24.79 -15.23
C CYS A 129 11.71 25.63 -16.17
N GLY A 130 10.75 25.00 -16.86
CA GLY A 130 9.91 25.67 -17.85
C GLY A 130 9.15 26.87 -17.30
N LYS A 131 8.64 26.78 -16.06
CA LYS A 131 7.99 27.90 -15.37
C LYS A 131 8.95 29.06 -15.14
N CYS A 132 10.13 28.77 -14.58
CA CYS A 132 11.13 29.76 -14.21
C CYS A 132 11.63 30.57 -15.40
N ILE A 133 12.03 29.92 -16.50
CA ILE A 133 12.58 30.66 -17.64
C ILE A 133 11.52 31.44 -18.42
N LYS A 134 10.30 30.91 -18.53
CA LYS A 134 9.19 31.64 -19.18
C LYS A 134 8.87 32.93 -18.43
N GLU A 135 8.84 32.87 -17.10
CA GLU A 135 8.64 34.05 -16.26
C GLU A 135 9.80 35.06 -16.39
N CYS A 136 11.06 34.59 -16.33
CA CYS A 136 12.21 35.47 -16.51
C CYS A 136 12.22 36.16 -17.87
N VAL A 137 11.97 35.42 -18.96
CA VAL A 137 11.96 35.96 -20.33
C VAL A 137 10.81 36.93 -20.57
N ASN A 138 9.65 36.71 -19.93
CA ASN A 138 8.51 37.62 -19.97
C ASN A 138 8.83 38.97 -19.30
N ARG A 139 9.56 38.96 -18.18
CA ARG A 139 9.99 40.18 -17.49
C ARG A 139 11.17 40.86 -18.18
N ARG A 140 12.15 40.08 -18.61
CA ARG A 140 13.38 40.54 -19.25
C ARG A 140 13.83 39.49 -20.26
N SER A 141 13.81 39.83 -21.55
CA SER A 141 14.17 38.92 -22.65
C SER A 141 15.68 38.62 -22.74
N ARG A 142 16.27 38.12 -21.65
CA ARG A 142 17.68 37.79 -21.48
C ARG A 142 17.85 36.54 -20.61
N CYS A 143 18.91 35.78 -20.88
CA CYS A 143 19.31 34.63 -20.08
C CYS A 143 19.80 35.06 -18.68
N PRO A 144 19.29 34.47 -17.59
CA PRO A 144 19.74 34.79 -16.23
C PRO A 144 21.22 34.52 -15.95
N CYS A 145 21.83 33.51 -16.60
CA CYS A 145 23.22 33.11 -16.33
C CYS A 145 24.25 33.93 -17.13
N CYS A 146 23.98 34.22 -18.40
CA CYS A 146 24.97 34.86 -19.29
C CYS A 146 24.49 36.16 -19.96
N ASN A 147 23.29 36.64 -19.62
CA ASN A 147 22.72 37.92 -20.08
C ASN A 147 22.52 38.04 -21.62
N THR A 148 22.67 36.94 -22.36
CA THR A 148 22.39 36.83 -23.80
C THR A 148 20.92 37.08 -24.09
N LYS A 149 20.57 37.77 -25.19
CA LYS A 149 19.17 38.03 -25.57
C LYS A 149 18.44 36.71 -25.88
N VAL A 150 17.30 36.48 -25.22
CA VAL A 150 16.46 35.28 -25.38
C VAL A 150 15.01 35.73 -25.52
N THR A 151 14.32 35.21 -26.54
CA THR A 151 12.88 35.44 -26.77
C THR A 151 12.08 34.19 -26.42
N GLY A 152 10.82 34.35 -26.02
CA GLY A 152 9.96 33.22 -25.60
C GLY A 152 9.86 32.11 -26.65
N ASP A 153 9.78 32.50 -27.94
CA ASP A 153 9.69 31.57 -29.07
C ASP A 153 10.97 30.77 -29.34
N LYS A 154 12.09 31.16 -28.71
CA LYS A 154 13.40 30.51 -28.86
C LYS A 154 13.78 29.69 -27.63
N LEU A 155 12.80 29.30 -26.83
CA LEU A 155 12.96 28.36 -25.73
C LEU A 155 12.59 26.96 -26.22
N PHE A 156 13.53 26.03 -26.14
CA PHE A 156 13.32 24.66 -26.59
C PHE A 156 13.17 23.74 -25.37
N PRO A 157 12.14 22.88 -25.30
CA PRO A 157 12.07 21.87 -24.26
C PRO A 157 13.20 20.84 -24.45
N ASP A 158 13.83 20.40 -23.36
CA ASP A 158 14.93 19.42 -23.36
C ASP A 158 14.46 18.13 -22.67
N TRP A 159 13.63 17.36 -23.39
CA TRP A 159 13.08 16.10 -22.88
C TRP A 159 14.17 15.04 -22.60
N ALA A 160 15.28 15.10 -23.34
CA ALA A 160 16.40 14.18 -23.13
C ALA A 160 17.05 14.42 -21.77
N PHE A 161 17.17 15.70 -21.36
CA PHE A 161 17.68 16.04 -20.04
C PHE A 161 16.70 15.69 -18.92
N ASP A 162 15.39 15.87 -19.14
CA ASP A 162 14.36 15.41 -18.20
C ASP A 162 14.40 13.88 -18.02
N ASN A 163 14.58 13.13 -19.11
CA ASN A 163 14.75 11.68 -19.07
C ASN A 163 16.01 11.28 -18.31
N LEU A 164 17.13 11.99 -18.52
CA LEU A 164 18.38 11.76 -17.80
C LEU A 164 18.19 11.97 -16.29
N ILE A 165 17.56 13.08 -15.89
CA ILE A 165 17.23 13.35 -14.49
C ILE A 165 16.37 12.22 -13.93
N SER A 166 15.36 11.77 -14.68
CA SER A 166 14.48 10.67 -14.26
C SER A 166 15.27 9.38 -14.05
N MET A 167 16.12 8.96 -14.99
CA MET A 167 16.93 7.74 -14.88
C MET A 167 17.85 7.80 -13.66
N VAL A 168 18.56 8.90 -13.48
CA VAL A 168 19.42 9.14 -12.31
C VAL A 168 18.62 9.05 -11.00
N SER A 169 17.40 9.60 -10.99
CA SER A 169 16.53 9.58 -9.81
C SER A 169 15.99 8.19 -9.51
N THR A 170 15.59 7.45 -10.54
CA THR A 170 15.11 6.08 -10.40
C THR A 170 16.22 5.17 -9.88
N GLU A 171 17.43 5.28 -10.42
CA GLU A 171 18.58 4.50 -9.93
C GLU A 171 18.97 4.91 -8.51
N LYS A 172 18.91 6.20 -8.18
CA LYS A 172 19.08 6.66 -6.80
C LYS A 172 18.05 6.02 -5.87
N ASN A 173 16.76 6.06 -6.21
CA ASN A 173 15.69 5.50 -5.39
C ASN A 173 15.84 3.98 -5.26
N LYS A 174 16.20 3.27 -6.34
CA LYS A 174 16.48 1.83 -6.29
C LYS A 174 17.65 1.51 -5.36
N ALA A 175 18.73 2.31 -5.41
CA ALA A 175 19.87 2.13 -4.53
C ALA A 175 19.51 2.39 -3.06
N GLU A 176 18.70 3.42 -2.79
CA GLU A 176 18.13 3.69 -1.46
C GLU A 176 17.27 2.51 -0.98
N ASP A 177 16.36 2.02 -1.81
CA ASP A 177 15.52 0.85 -1.51
C ASP A 177 16.36 -0.39 -1.19
N MET A 178 17.40 -0.67 -1.99
CA MET A 178 18.31 -1.79 -1.77
C MET A 178 19.09 -1.65 -0.45
N TYR A 179 19.53 -0.44 -0.12
CA TYR A 179 20.22 -0.16 1.14
C TYR A 179 19.33 -0.44 2.36
N PHE A 180 18.09 0.06 2.36
CA PHE A 180 17.17 -0.19 3.47
C PHE A 180 16.70 -1.65 3.54
N VAL A 181 16.50 -2.31 2.40
CA VAL A 181 16.22 -3.75 2.37
C VAL A 181 17.35 -4.54 3.02
N LYS A 182 18.60 -4.23 2.68
CA LYS A 182 19.78 -4.88 3.25
C LYS A 182 19.85 -4.68 4.78
N LEU A 183 19.65 -3.44 5.26
CA LEU A 183 19.59 -3.15 6.70
C LEU A 183 18.51 -3.95 7.44
N ILE A 184 17.30 -4.04 6.87
CA ILE A 184 16.18 -4.78 7.48
C ILE A 184 16.47 -6.29 7.49
N GLN A 185 17.07 -6.83 6.43
CA GLN A 185 17.48 -8.23 6.36
C GLN A 185 18.56 -8.54 7.39
N GLU A 186 19.60 -7.69 7.49
CA GLU A 186 20.68 -7.83 8.47
C GLU A 186 20.16 -7.79 9.91
N ALA A 187 19.19 -6.93 10.22
CA ALA A 187 18.52 -6.90 11.52
C ALA A 187 17.67 -8.17 11.77
N GLY A 188 17.03 -8.73 10.74
CA GLY A 188 16.23 -9.96 10.84
C GLY A 188 17.07 -11.25 11.00
N HIS A 189 18.34 -11.23 10.62
CA HIS A 189 19.25 -12.39 10.73
C HIS A 189 19.84 -12.60 12.13
N GLN A 190 19.65 -11.67 13.08
CA GLN A 190 20.09 -11.88 14.47
C GLN A 190 19.24 -12.90 15.25
N GLU A 191 18.12 -13.39 14.71
CA GLU A 191 17.27 -14.35 15.44
C GLU A 191 16.95 -15.70 14.77
N LYS A 192 17.30 -16.01 13.51
CA LYS A 192 16.97 -17.34 12.95
C LYS A 192 18.03 -17.87 11.96
N GLU A 193 18.90 -18.74 12.46
CA GLU A 193 19.36 -19.88 11.67
C GLU A 193 18.16 -20.77 11.31
N GLU A 194 18.12 -21.18 10.05
CA GLU A 194 17.33 -22.28 9.50
C GLU A 194 15.80 -22.18 9.63
N THR A 195 15.15 -21.55 8.65
CA THR A 195 14.06 -22.25 7.93
C THR A 195 13.86 -21.67 6.53
N ASN A 196 13.93 -22.57 5.58
CA ASN A 196 13.69 -22.44 4.15
C ASN A 196 12.34 -21.76 3.83
N SER A 197 12.34 -20.89 2.81
CA SER A 197 11.17 -20.39 2.06
C SER A 197 9.89 -20.10 2.86
N LYS A 198 9.66 -18.84 3.27
CA LYS A 198 8.33 -18.38 3.65
C LYS A 198 7.90 -17.21 2.78
N GLU A 199 6.81 -17.43 2.04
CA GLU A 199 5.96 -16.35 1.52
C GLU A 199 5.71 -15.37 2.67
N GLU A 200 6.27 -14.17 2.55
CA GLU A 200 6.07 -13.12 3.56
C GLU A 200 4.57 -12.84 3.67
N SER A 201 4.03 -12.90 4.89
CA SER A 201 2.59 -12.65 5.06
C SER A 201 2.27 -11.22 4.58
N PRO A 202 1.08 -10.97 4.01
CA PRO A 202 0.69 -9.63 3.54
C PRO A 202 0.82 -8.54 4.62
N ILE A 203 0.71 -8.93 5.89
CA ILE A 203 0.91 -8.08 7.06
C ILE A 203 2.39 -7.70 7.21
N VAL A 204 3.30 -8.67 7.08
CA VAL A 204 4.75 -8.42 7.09
C VAL A 204 5.14 -7.49 5.94
N GLY A 205 4.64 -7.71 4.72
CA GLY A 205 4.91 -6.84 3.58
C GLY A 205 4.39 -5.41 3.80
N THR A 206 3.22 -5.25 4.39
CA THR A 206 2.64 -3.93 4.71
C THR A 206 3.44 -3.21 5.79
N LEU A 207 3.78 -3.91 6.89
CA LEU A 207 4.60 -3.35 7.96
C LEU A 207 6.00 -2.99 7.48
N GLN A 208 6.66 -3.85 6.72
CA GLN A 208 7.96 -3.55 6.11
C GLN A 208 7.88 -2.32 5.21
N LYS A 209 6.82 -2.17 4.40
CA LYS A 209 6.64 -0.99 3.54
C LYS A 209 6.51 0.29 4.35
N HIS A 210 5.65 0.32 5.37
CA HIS A 210 5.46 1.51 6.19
C HIS A 210 6.68 1.80 7.07
N LEU A 211 7.36 0.77 7.56
CA LEU A 211 8.62 0.89 8.29
C LEU A 211 9.73 1.46 7.39
N LYS A 212 9.87 1.00 6.14
CA LYS A 212 10.83 1.55 5.17
C LYS A 212 10.61 3.04 4.93
N ILE A 213 9.36 3.44 4.69
CA ILE A 213 9.01 4.85 4.46
C ILE A 213 9.33 5.69 5.70
N GLY A 214 8.97 5.20 6.89
CA GLY A 214 9.29 5.86 8.15
C GLY A 214 10.80 6.02 8.34
N LEU A 215 11.55 4.92 8.26
CA LEU A 215 13.02 4.90 8.41
C LEU A 215 13.72 5.83 7.42
N ALA A 216 13.33 5.81 6.14
CA ALA A 216 13.93 6.68 5.13
C ALA A 216 13.72 8.18 5.46
N SER A 217 12.49 8.55 5.87
CA SER A 217 12.17 9.94 6.21
C SER A 217 12.93 10.43 7.45
N HIS A 218 13.04 9.59 8.48
CA HIS A 218 13.73 9.94 9.72
C HIS A 218 15.26 9.94 9.56
N GLU A 219 15.81 9.01 8.76
CA GLU A 219 17.22 9.00 8.41
C GLU A 219 17.59 10.25 7.62
N GLN A 220 16.78 10.64 6.62
CA GLN A 220 17.01 11.86 5.87
C GLN A 220 17.00 13.10 6.78
N TYR A 221 16.05 13.18 7.71
CA TYR A 221 16.00 14.26 8.70
C TYR A 221 17.27 14.30 9.57
N TYR A 222 17.73 13.14 10.06
CA TYR A 222 18.96 13.04 10.84
C TYR A 222 20.19 13.47 10.04
N GLN A 223 20.30 13.06 8.77
CA GLN A 223 21.40 13.45 7.89
C GLN A 223 21.41 14.96 7.60
N ASP A 224 20.25 15.56 7.36
CA ASP A 224 20.12 17.00 7.16
C ASP A 224 20.50 17.78 8.42
N PHE A 225 20.04 17.33 9.60
CA PHE A 225 20.42 17.87 10.91
C PHE A 225 21.94 17.77 11.15
N LYS A 226 22.54 16.60 10.93
CA LYS A 226 23.99 16.37 11.08
C LYS A 226 24.81 17.25 10.14
N ARG A 227 24.34 17.43 8.91
CA ARG A 227 24.98 18.30 7.90
C ARG A 227 25.04 19.75 8.36
N GLU A 228 23.98 20.27 8.97
CA GLU A 228 23.96 21.64 9.49
C GLU A 228 25.04 21.86 10.57
N PHE A 229 25.16 20.94 11.52
CA PHE A 229 26.21 21.02 12.55
C PHE A 229 27.61 20.87 11.94
N THR A 230 27.77 19.99 10.97
CA THR A 230 29.07 19.80 10.28
C THR A 230 29.49 21.05 9.51
N GLN A 231 28.54 21.74 8.87
CA GLN A 231 28.81 23.03 8.21
C GLN A 231 29.24 24.11 9.21
N ARG A 232 28.58 24.20 10.38
CA ARG A 232 28.95 25.15 11.44
C ARG A 232 30.35 24.84 12.00
N ILE A 233 30.68 23.57 12.19
CA ILE A 233 32.01 23.14 12.63
C ILE A 233 33.06 23.51 11.57
N GLN A 234 32.80 23.22 10.29
CA GLN A 234 33.70 23.54 9.20
C GLN A 234 33.93 25.05 9.04
N GLN A 235 32.90 25.88 9.29
CA GLN A 235 33.07 27.34 9.32
C GLN A 235 34.01 27.80 10.44
N VAL A 236 33.95 27.15 11.61
CA VAL A 236 34.87 27.43 12.72
C VAL A 236 36.30 26.99 12.34
N ASP A 237 36.46 25.83 11.69
CA ASP A 237 37.77 25.35 11.22
C ASP A 237 38.40 26.35 10.22
N VAL A 238 37.63 26.84 9.25
CA VAL A 238 38.11 27.86 8.30
C VAL A 238 38.48 29.18 9.02
N GLN A 239 37.74 29.56 10.07
CA GLN A 239 38.08 30.73 10.88
C GLN A 239 39.37 30.53 11.67
N MET A 240 39.63 29.31 12.16
CA MET A 240 40.89 28.97 12.84
C MET A 240 42.08 29.03 11.89
N GLU A 241 41.94 28.51 10.66
CA GLU A 241 42.98 28.59 9.62
C GLU A 241 43.26 30.04 9.20
N ALA A 242 42.22 30.88 9.09
CA ALA A 242 42.38 32.29 8.73
C ALA A 242 43.13 33.11 9.79
N VAL A 243 43.00 32.76 11.07
CA VAL A 243 43.67 33.44 12.19
C VAL A 243 45.18 33.13 12.22
N GLN A 244 45.63 32.01 11.66
CA GLN A 244 47.05 31.66 11.55
C GLN A 244 47.81 32.51 10.51
N GLY A 245 47.11 33.31 9.68
CA GLY A 245 47.69 34.06 8.55
C GLY A 245 48.13 35.51 8.82
N GLY A 246 47.97 36.08 10.03
CA GLY A 246 48.51 37.40 10.35
C GLY A 246 47.97 38.08 11.62
N GLY A 247 48.87 38.46 12.53
CA GLY A 247 48.60 39.25 13.74
C GLY A 247 49.65 39.08 14.85
N ASP A 248 49.54 39.88 15.91
CA ASP A 248 50.39 39.80 17.12
C ASP A 248 50.14 38.49 17.90
N ASP A 249 51.22 37.81 18.31
CA ASP A 249 51.26 36.42 18.81
C ASP A 249 50.33 36.13 20.01
N VAL A 250 50.20 37.10 20.93
CA VAL A 250 49.38 36.96 22.16
C VAL A 250 47.87 37.07 21.87
N SER A 251 47.47 37.96 20.97
CA SER A 251 46.05 38.13 20.59
C SER A 251 45.56 36.97 19.71
N MET A 252 46.46 36.40 18.92
CA MET A 252 46.19 35.22 18.10
C MET A 252 45.89 33.99 18.96
N ALA A 253 46.70 33.72 19.99
CA ALA A 253 46.51 32.58 20.89
C ALA A 253 45.15 32.62 21.62
N GLN A 254 44.73 33.81 22.07
CA GLN A 254 43.42 34.00 22.71
C GLN A 254 42.26 33.70 21.75
N ARG A 255 42.30 34.21 20.51
CA ARG A 255 41.24 33.98 19.51
C ARG A 255 41.17 32.51 19.07
N LEU A 256 42.32 31.84 18.94
CA LEU A 256 42.35 30.41 18.64
C LEU A 256 41.74 29.57 19.78
N GLN A 257 42.03 29.92 21.03
CA GLN A 257 41.44 29.25 22.19
C GLN A 257 39.92 29.46 22.27
N GLU A 258 39.41 30.66 21.96
CA GLU A 258 37.97 30.93 21.88
C GLU A 258 37.27 30.10 20.79
N LEU A 259 37.88 29.99 19.61
CA LEU A 259 37.34 29.19 18.50
C LEU A 259 37.36 27.69 18.80
N GLU A 260 38.40 27.19 19.46
CA GLU A 260 38.50 25.79 19.89
C GLU A 260 37.41 25.43 20.92
N VAL A 261 37.17 26.29 21.91
CA VAL A 261 36.07 26.11 22.87
C VAL A 261 34.72 26.10 22.16
N LYS A 262 34.52 26.99 21.19
CA LYS A 262 33.29 27.05 20.38
C LYS A 262 33.09 25.77 19.56
N LYS A 263 34.15 25.21 18.97
CA LYS A 263 34.12 23.93 18.24
C LYS A 263 33.74 22.77 19.17
N GLN A 264 34.33 22.71 20.37
CA GLN A 264 34.01 21.70 21.37
C GLN A 264 32.56 21.81 21.87
N SER A 265 32.04 23.03 22.05
CA SER A 265 30.62 23.27 22.37
C SER A 265 29.70 22.70 21.29
N LEU A 266 29.96 22.99 20.01
CA LEU A 266 29.15 22.50 18.89
C LEU A 266 29.16 20.97 18.78
N HIS A 267 30.30 20.31 19.02
CA HIS A 267 30.36 18.85 19.07
C HIS A 267 29.55 18.26 20.23
N THR A 268 29.59 18.92 21.38
CA THR A 268 28.83 18.50 22.57
C THR A 268 27.34 18.66 22.33
N GLU A 269 26.91 19.80 21.79
CA GLU A 269 25.51 20.07 21.41
C GLU A 269 25.00 19.03 20.40
N LEU A 270 25.77 18.71 19.35
CA LEU A 270 25.41 17.68 18.37
C LEU A 270 25.16 16.32 19.04
N ARG A 271 26.04 15.92 19.97
CA ARG A 271 25.92 14.66 20.71
C ARG A 271 24.66 14.65 21.57
N THR A 272 24.42 15.73 22.33
CA THR A 272 23.25 15.85 23.21
C THR A 272 21.95 15.86 22.43
N CYS A 273 21.86 16.66 21.37
CA CYS A 273 20.66 16.69 20.51
C CYS A 273 20.40 15.34 19.84
N THR A 274 21.45 14.62 19.42
CA THR A 274 21.30 13.26 18.86
C THR A 274 20.69 12.31 19.88
N GLN A 275 21.17 12.34 21.12
CA GLN A 275 20.63 11.49 22.19
C GLN A 275 19.16 11.80 22.48
N LEU A 276 18.82 13.08 22.66
CA LEU A 276 17.44 13.50 22.91
C LEU A 276 16.49 13.10 21.78
N LEU A 277 16.98 13.14 20.55
CA LEU A 277 16.22 12.73 19.37
C LEU A 277 15.95 11.22 19.41
N VAL A 278 16.96 10.39 19.71
CA VAL A 278 16.80 8.94 19.87
C VAL A 278 15.81 8.61 20.99
N ASP A 279 15.96 9.23 22.16
CA ASP A 279 15.09 8.98 23.32
C ASP A 279 13.62 9.38 23.03
N ALA A 280 13.42 10.48 22.31
CA ALA A 280 12.08 10.92 21.89
C ALA A 280 11.44 9.92 20.91
N TYR A 281 12.22 9.38 19.97
CA TYR A 281 11.73 8.36 19.04
C TYR A 281 11.41 7.04 19.73
N ASP A 282 12.26 6.58 20.65
CA ASP A 282 12.05 5.34 21.39
C ASP A 282 10.74 5.40 22.21
N LYS A 283 10.52 6.52 22.91
CA LYS A 283 9.27 6.77 23.62
C LYS A 283 8.06 6.79 22.69
N TYR A 284 8.16 7.50 21.56
CA TYR A 284 7.07 7.58 20.58
C TYR A 284 6.72 6.21 19.99
N LEU A 285 7.72 5.42 19.61
CA LEU A 285 7.49 4.07 19.08
C LEU A 285 6.88 3.16 20.13
N THR A 286 7.34 3.25 21.39
CA THR A 286 6.77 2.48 22.49
C THR A 286 5.30 2.82 22.74
N ASP A 287 4.92 4.10 22.64
CA ASP A 287 3.55 4.57 22.87
C ASP A 287 2.59 4.31 21.69
N HIS A 288 3.12 4.25 20.46
CA HIS A 288 2.32 4.24 19.23
C HIS A 288 2.43 2.98 18.36
N LEU A 289 3.33 2.03 18.67
CA LEU A 289 3.36 0.75 17.95
C LEU A 289 2.09 -0.05 18.25
N PRO A 290 1.34 -0.46 17.21
CA PRO A 290 0.12 -1.23 17.41
C PRO A 290 0.48 -2.62 17.96
N THR A 291 0.15 -2.87 19.22
CA THR A 291 0.07 -4.24 19.70
C THR A 291 -1.05 -4.95 18.90
N PRO A 292 -0.90 -6.23 18.53
CA PRO A 292 -1.94 -6.99 17.82
C PRO A 292 -3.11 -7.31 18.77
N SER A 293 -3.76 -6.28 19.29
CA SER A 293 -5.07 -6.31 19.91
C SER A 293 -6.01 -5.55 18.98
N LEU A 294 -6.33 -6.16 17.84
CA LEU A 294 -7.52 -5.75 17.10
C LEU A 294 -8.71 -6.06 18.02
N LEU A 295 -9.09 -5.07 18.83
CA LEU A 295 -10.07 -5.23 19.90
C LEU A 295 -11.38 -5.75 19.30
N PRO A 296 -11.95 -6.84 19.85
CA PRO A 296 -13.24 -7.30 19.38
C PRO A 296 -14.30 -6.24 19.62
N VAL A 297 -15.07 -5.91 18.60
CA VAL A 297 -16.13 -4.92 18.68
C VAL A 297 -17.39 -5.59 19.20
N THR A 298 -18.02 -5.01 20.22
CA THR A 298 -19.31 -5.50 20.75
C THR A 298 -20.46 -4.88 19.96
N VAL A 299 -21.35 -5.73 19.46
CA VAL A 299 -22.56 -5.34 18.73
C VAL A 299 -23.79 -6.05 19.32
N SER A 300 -24.97 -5.48 19.12
CA SER A 300 -26.23 -6.21 19.31
C SER A 300 -26.77 -6.71 17.98
N VAL A 301 -27.43 -7.87 17.97
CA VAL A 301 -28.11 -8.39 16.77
C VAL A 301 -29.60 -8.46 17.02
N ARG A 302 -30.41 -7.92 16.10
CA ARG A 302 -31.87 -7.89 16.18
C ARG A 302 -32.48 -8.65 15.00
N LEU A 303 -33.44 -9.53 15.29
CA LEU A 303 -34.26 -10.16 14.26
C LEU A 303 -35.46 -9.26 13.97
N GLN A 304 -35.62 -8.80 12.74
CA GLN A 304 -36.76 -7.95 12.40
C GLN A 304 -38.07 -8.74 12.42
N GLY A 305 -39.13 -8.14 12.97
CA GLY A 305 -40.47 -8.76 13.07
C GLY A 305 -40.59 -9.83 14.15
N LYS A 306 -39.47 -10.18 14.80
CA LYS A 306 -39.41 -11.10 15.93
C LYS A 306 -38.94 -10.28 17.12
N ASN A 307 -39.61 -10.34 18.26
CA ASN A 307 -39.25 -9.55 19.44
C ASN A 307 -37.98 -10.13 20.13
N VAL A 308 -36.90 -10.22 19.37
CA VAL A 308 -35.67 -10.96 19.69
C VAL A 308 -34.49 -10.06 19.39
N THR A 309 -33.80 -9.67 20.46
CA THR A 309 -32.52 -8.97 20.40
C THR A 309 -31.50 -9.77 21.21
N LEU A 310 -30.30 -9.93 20.64
CA LEU A 310 -29.14 -10.58 21.22
C LEU A 310 -28.11 -9.49 21.56
N PRO A 311 -27.93 -9.15 22.84
CA PRO A 311 -26.92 -8.18 23.25
C PRO A 311 -25.51 -8.80 23.26
N ASP A 312 -24.49 -7.92 23.24
CA ASP A 312 -23.09 -8.23 23.56
C ASP A 312 -22.39 -9.30 22.69
N ILE A 313 -22.69 -9.33 21.39
CA ILE A 313 -21.98 -10.18 20.43
C ILE A 313 -20.61 -9.57 20.14
N LYS A 314 -19.56 -10.29 20.51
CA LYS A 314 -18.16 -9.90 20.27
C LYS A 314 -17.73 -10.33 18.88
N LEU A 315 -17.60 -9.36 17.96
CA LEU A 315 -17.07 -9.59 16.62
C LEU A 315 -15.55 -9.51 16.63
N LYS A 316 -14.91 -10.56 16.10
CA LYS A 316 -13.47 -10.56 15.83
C LYS A 316 -13.18 -9.88 14.49
N PRO A 317 -11.93 -9.53 14.20
CA PRO A 317 -11.56 -8.85 12.95
C PRO A 317 -11.83 -9.64 11.69
N HIS A 318 -11.87 -10.96 11.79
CA HIS A 318 -12.20 -11.88 10.70
C HIS A 318 -13.65 -12.36 10.75
N SER A 319 -14.47 -11.84 11.68
CA SER A 319 -15.87 -12.24 11.79
C SER A 319 -16.65 -11.77 10.56
N SER A 320 -17.26 -12.73 9.90
CA SER A 320 -18.11 -12.59 8.72
C SER A 320 -19.60 -12.60 9.10
N LEU A 321 -20.46 -12.36 8.12
CA LEU A 321 -21.91 -12.52 8.31
C LEU A 321 -22.30 -13.97 8.65
N SER A 322 -21.53 -14.96 8.20
CA SER A 322 -21.75 -16.37 8.55
C SER A 322 -21.58 -16.61 10.04
N ASP A 323 -20.58 -16.00 10.67
CA ASP A 323 -20.37 -16.10 12.12
C ASP A 323 -21.56 -15.49 12.90
N ILE A 324 -22.11 -14.38 12.41
CA ILE A 324 -23.31 -13.77 12.99
C ILE A 324 -24.51 -14.70 12.85
N LYS A 325 -24.71 -15.33 11.69
CA LYS A 325 -25.78 -16.33 11.48
C LYS A 325 -25.66 -17.48 12.47
N GLU A 326 -24.48 -18.05 12.61
CA GLU A 326 -24.24 -19.16 13.56
C GLU A 326 -24.54 -18.76 15.01
N VAL A 327 -24.11 -17.58 15.42
CA VAL A 327 -24.41 -17.04 16.76
C VAL A 327 -25.91 -16.90 16.98
N VAL A 328 -26.64 -16.40 15.97
CA VAL A 328 -28.09 -16.23 16.04
C VAL A 328 -28.82 -17.57 16.09
N THR A 329 -28.44 -18.52 15.23
CA THR A 329 -29.03 -19.88 15.21
C THR A 329 -28.85 -20.56 16.56
N ARG A 330 -27.63 -20.58 17.11
CA ARG A 330 -27.35 -21.15 18.43
C ARG A 330 -28.12 -20.45 19.55
N ALA A 331 -28.27 -19.12 19.47
CA ALA A 331 -29.05 -18.38 20.46
C ALA A 331 -30.54 -18.72 20.40
N MET A 332 -31.10 -18.97 19.21
CA MET A 332 -32.49 -19.37 19.02
C MET A 332 -32.74 -20.80 19.51
N GLU A 333 -31.81 -21.73 19.25
CA GLU A 333 -31.83 -23.08 19.81
C GLU A 333 -31.86 -23.06 21.34
N THR A 334 -31.00 -22.23 21.96
CA THR A 334 -30.93 -22.11 23.43
C THR A 334 -32.22 -21.56 24.03
N ARG A 335 -32.94 -20.70 23.29
CA ARG A 335 -34.26 -20.17 23.68
C ARG A 335 -35.41 -21.15 23.47
N GLY A 336 -35.15 -22.32 22.88
CA GLY A 336 -36.14 -23.36 22.62
C GLY A 336 -37.03 -23.11 21.40
N ASP A 337 -36.61 -22.22 20.50
CA ASP A 337 -37.34 -21.90 19.26
C ASP A 337 -36.37 -21.77 18.07
N PRO A 338 -35.85 -22.91 17.56
CA PRO A 338 -34.82 -22.89 16.53
C PRO A 338 -35.33 -22.33 15.20
N ILE A 339 -34.39 -21.86 14.37
CA ILE A 339 -34.71 -21.30 13.06
C ILE A 339 -35.01 -22.44 12.08
N ALA A 340 -36.26 -22.52 11.61
CA ALA A 340 -36.72 -23.51 10.65
C ALA A 340 -36.36 -23.15 9.20
N SER A 341 -36.24 -21.86 8.88
CA SER A 341 -35.87 -21.39 7.54
C SER A 341 -35.10 -20.07 7.61
N PHE A 342 -33.90 -20.06 7.02
CA PHE A 342 -33.02 -18.90 6.86
C PHE A 342 -32.63 -18.76 5.37
N PRO A 343 -33.47 -18.13 4.52
CA PRO A 343 -33.19 -18.02 3.09
C PRO A 343 -32.15 -16.93 2.81
N ASP A 344 -30.91 -17.32 2.54
CA ASP A 344 -29.76 -16.42 2.34
C ASP A 344 -29.99 -15.33 1.29
N ASP A 345 -30.64 -15.64 0.17
CA ASP A 345 -30.90 -14.69 -0.91
C ASP A 345 -31.96 -13.63 -0.58
N LYS A 346 -32.79 -13.89 0.44
CA LYS A 346 -33.92 -13.02 0.84
C LYS A 346 -33.68 -12.30 2.15
N VAL A 347 -32.63 -12.69 2.88
CA VAL A 347 -32.27 -12.09 4.16
C VAL A 347 -31.19 -11.04 3.92
N LYS A 348 -31.47 -9.82 4.37
CA LYS A 348 -30.57 -8.68 4.32
C LYS A 348 -30.06 -8.38 5.72
N PHE A 349 -28.79 -8.01 5.81
CA PHE A 349 -28.15 -7.57 7.04
C PHE A 349 -27.97 -6.07 6.97
N VAL A 350 -28.53 -5.33 7.92
CA VAL A 350 -28.38 -3.88 8.01
C VAL A 350 -27.61 -3.52 9.26
N LEU A 351 -26.52 -2.77 9.11
CA LEU A 351 -25.75 -2.21 10.20
C LEU A 351 -26.34 -0.84 10.56
N LEU A 352 -26.75 -0.70 11.81
CA LEU A 352 -27.12 0.57 12.44
C LEU A 352 -25.98 1.01 13.36
N GLY A 353 -25.54 2.25 13.21
CA GLY A 353 -24.58 2.85 14.13
C GLY A 353 -25.15 3.01 15.55
N PRO A 354 -24.32 3.32 16.55
CA PRO A 354 -24.74 3.38 17.96
C PRO A 354 -25.88 4.37 18.24
N ILE A 355 -26.01 5.44 17.43
CA ILE A 355 -27.03 6.48 17.57
C ILE A 355 -28.39 5.99 17.06
N GLU A 356 -28.41 5.21 15.97
CA GLU A 356 -29.64 4.74 15.31
C GLU A 356 -30.10 3.37 15.84
N LYS A 357 -29.45 2.85 16.87
CA LYS A 357 -29.84 1.61 17.54
C LYS A 357 -31.30 1.68 17.96
N GLY A 358 -32.09 0.68 17.60
CA GLY A 358 -33.53 0.68 17.89
C GLY A 358 -34.44 1.13 16.76
N ARG A 359 -33.91 1.75 15.71
CA ARG A 359 -34.72 2.22 14.59
C ARG A 359 -35.40 1.06 13.86
N GLU A 360 -36.70 1.20 13.62
CA GLU A 360 -37.44 0.27 12.77
C GLU A 360 -37.06 0.49 11.29
N ILE A 361 -36.81 -0.61 10.60
CA ILE A 361 -36.39 -0.61 9.20
C ILE A 361 -37.60 -0.98 8.34
N LEU A 362 -38.28 0.00 7.74
CA LEU A 362 -39.43 -0.30 6.86
C LEU A 362 -38.99 -1.00 5.56
N ALA A 363 -39.88 -1.76 4.93
CA ALA A 363 -39.59 -2.47 3.69
C ALA A 363 -39.20 -1.51 2.54
N GLU A 364 -39.89 -0.37 2.45
CA GLU A 364 -39.58 0.72 1.51
C GLU A 364 -38.16 1.25 1.70
N PHE A 365 -37.70 1.35 2.95
CA PHE A 365 -36.37 1.82 3.31
C PHE A 365 -35.27 0.81 2.94
N LEU A 366 -35.55 -0.49 3.00
CA LEU A 366 -34.63 -1.54 2.53
C LEU A 366 -34.46 -1.55 1.01
N GLU A 367 -35.49 -1.16 0.26
CA GLU A 367 -35.43 -1.02 -1.19
C GLU A 367 -34.59 0.20 -1.60
N GLU A 368 -34.79 1.34 -0.94
CA GLU A 368 -33.99 2.55 -1.15
C GLU A 368 -32.49 2.30 -0.89
N LEU A 369 -32.14 1.65 0.23
CA LEU A 369 -30.76 1.27 0.58
C LEU A 369 -30.12 0.29 -0.42
N SER A 370 -30.92 -0.44 -1.21
CA SER A 370 -30.40 -1.37 -2.22
C SER A 370 -30.12 -0.68 -3.56
N LEU A 371 -30.73 0.49 -3.81
CA LEU A 371 -30.67 1.21 -5.08
C LEU A 371 -29.59 2.32 -5.08
N THR A 372 -29.26 2.89 -3.92
CA THR A 372 -28.27 3.97 -3.80
C THR A 372 -27.19 3.67 -2.73
N PRO A 373 -26.20 2.81 -3.05
CA PRO A 373 -25.16 2.43 -2.08
C PRO A 373 -24.15 3.55 -1.73
N ASP A 374 -24.12 4.68 -2.45
CA ASP A 374 -22.98 5.63 -2.46
C ASP A 374 -23.29 7.07 -1.98
N ASP A 375 -24.45 7.30 -1.33
CA ASP A 375 -24.76 8.62 -0.76
C ASP A 375 -23.91 8.90 0.50
N THR A 376 -22.92 9.77 0.32
CA THR A 376 -21.73 9.95 1.16
C THR A 376 -22.02 10.44 2.59
N GLU A 377 -23.18 11.06 2.85
CA GLU A 377 -23.56 11.55 4.18
C GLU A 377 -24.48 10.60 4.97
N ARG A 378 -25.29 9.77 4.28
CA ARG A 378 -26.17 8.77 4.93
C ARG A 378 -25.43 7.47 5.26
N SER A 379 -24.36 7.23 4.49
CA SER A 379 -23.56 6.01 4.52
C SER A 379 -22.80 5.79 5.84
N GLU A 380 -22.59 6.76 6.73
CA GLU A 380 -21.86 6.49 7.99
C GLU A 380 -22.71 5.88 9.13
N VAL A 381 -24.04 5.97 9.04
CA VAL A 381 -24.92 5.65 10.19
C VAL A 381 -25.81 4.42 9.95
N ILE A 382 -26.23 4.18 8.70
CA ILE A 382 -27.03 3.00 8.33
C ILE A 382 -26.43 2.41 7.05
N ARG A 383 -26.01 1.14 7.08
CA ARG A 383 -25.41 0.46 5.93
C ARG A 383 -26.04 -0.90 5.66
N LEU A 384 -26.26 -1.22 4.40
CA LEU A 384 -26.55 -2.59 3.98
C LEU A 384 -25.24 -3.37 3.92
N LEU A 385 -25.14 -4.47 4.67
CA LEU A 385 -23.98 -5.35 4.63
C LEU A 385 -24.13 -6.31 3.44
N PRO A 386 -23.18 -6.33 2.49
CA PRO A 386 -23.25 -7.21 1.34
C PRO A 386 -23.15 -8.68 1.78
N GLY A 387 -23.88 -9.55 1.08
CA GLY A 387 -23.77 -11.00 1.29
C GLY A 387 -22.36 -11.50 0.96
N GLY A 388 -21.92 -12.56 1.64
CA GLY A 388 -20.63 -13.22 1.41
C GLY A 388 -19.72 -13.30 2.64
N CYS A 389 -18.47 -13.69 2.41
CA CYS A 389 -17.46 -13.93 3.46
C CYS A 389 -16.60 -12.69 3.77
N HIS A 390 -17.19 -11.50 3.72
CA HIS A 390 -16.45 -10.27 4.06
C HIS A 390 -16.40 -10.03 5.57
N PRO A 391 -15.26 -9.58 6.11
CA PRO A 391 -15.18 -9.15 7.49
C PRO A 391 -16.13 -7.99 7.78
N VAL A 392 -17.02 -8.17 8.76
CA VAL A 392 -18.08 -7.21 9.06
C VAL A 392 -17.50 -5.87 9.54
N LEU A 393 -16.30 -5.87 10.14
CA LEU A 393 -15.63 -4.65 10.61
C LEU A 393 -15.19 -3.70 9.49
N GLU A 394 -15.00 -4.17 8.25
CA GLU A 394 -14.64 -3.32 7.11
C GLU A 394 -15.72 -2.28 6.78
N PHE A 395 -16.96 -2.55 7.19
CA PHE A 395 -18.11 -1.67 6.95
C PHE A 395 -18.28 -0.56 7.99
N GLY A 396 -17.26 -0.29 8.82
CA GLY A 396 -17.28 0.84 9.76
C GLY A 396 -18.05 0.56 11.05
N VAL A 397 -18.08 -0.69 11.50
CA VAL A 397 -18.76 -1.10 12.75
C VAL A 397 -18.09 -0.46 13.96
N LYS A 398 -18.87 0.28 14.75
CA LYS A 398 -18.41 0.90 16.00
C LYS A 398 -18.94 0.10 17.21
N PRO A 399 -18.27 0.13 18.38
CA PRO A 399 -18.81 -0.45 19.60
C PRO A 399 -20.21 0.08 19.91
N GLY A 400 -21.14 -0.82 20.24
CA GLY A 400 -22.55 -0.47 20.49
C GLY A 400 -23.43 -0.37 19.24
N SER A 401 -22.88 -0.62 18.05
CA SER A 401 -23.69 -0.76 16.82
C SER A 401 -24.66 -1.94 16.91
N GLU A 402 -25.71 -1.90 16.10
CA GLU A 402 -26.73 -2.94 16.02
C GLU A 402 -26.81 -3.52 14.60
N VAL A 403 -26.74 -4.83 14.47
CA VAL A 403 -26.97 -5.53 13.19
C VAL A 403 -28.41 -6.03 13.17
N VAL A 404 -29.22 -5.48 12.28
CA VAL A 404 -30.60 -5.90 12.06
C VAL A 404 -30.65 -6.91 10.92
N ILE A 405 -31.23 -8.07 11.19
CA ILE A 405 -31.47 -9.12 10.21
C ILE A 405 -32.91 -8.98 9.71
N ALA A 406 -33.05 -8.53 8.47
CA ALA A 406 -34.31 -8.24 7.81
C ALA A 406 -34.61 -9.30 6.76
N GLY A 407 -35.80 -9.91 6.80
CA GLY A 407 -36.22 -10.88 5.77
C GLY A 407 -37.13 -11.99 6.31
N PRO A 408 -37.55 -12.92 5.45
CA PRO A 408 -38.50 -13.97 5.79
C PRO A 408 -37.82 -15.12 6.53
N ILE A 409 -37.35 -14.86 7.75
CA ILE A 409 -36.86 -15.89 8.66
C ILE A 409 -38.08 -16.56 9.29
N LYS A 410 -38.10 -17.89 9.40
CA LYS A 410 -39.18 -18.63 10.09
C LYS A 410 -38.62 -19.38 11.29
N LEU A 411 -39.23 -19.21 12.47
CA LEU A 411 -38.94 -20.05 13.64
C LEU A 411 -39.79 -21.32 13.60
N GLU A 412 -39.38 -22.35 14.34
CA GLU A 412 -40.15 -23.59 14.46
C GLU A 412 -41.52 -23.36 15.11
N SER A 413 -41.63 -22.42 16.06
CA SER A 413 -42.90 -22.05 16.69
C SER A 413 -43.91 -21.42 15.72
N GLU A 414 -43.42 -20.75 14.66
CA GLU A 414 -44.21 -20.09 13.63
C GLU A 414 -44.62 -21.06 12.50
N MET A 415 -44.03 -22.25 12.46
CA MET A 415 -44.43 -23.28 11.51
C MET A 415 -45.81 -23.84 11.90
N PRO A 416 -46.71 -24.09 10.93
CA PRO A 416 -48.02 -24.63 11.23
C PRO A 416 -47.85 -25.98 11.94
N LYS A 417 -48.37 -26.09 13.16
CA LYS A 417 -48.36 -27.36 13.90
C LYS A 417 -49.10 -28.41 13.06
N GLN A 418 -48.44 -29.52 12.75
CA GLN A 418 -49.08 -30.62 12.02
C GLN A 418 -49.48 -31.74 12.98
N CYS A 419 -50.56 -32.44 12.64
CA CYS A 419 -50.92 -33.65 13.36
C CYS A 419 -49.81 -34.69 13.20
N PHE A 420 -49.42 -35.36 14.28
CA PHE A 420 -48.44 -36.45 14.21
C PHE A 420 -48.78 -37.54 13.19
N ALA A 421 -50.07 -37.79 12.94
CA ALA A 421 -50.46 -38.74 11.90
C ALA A 421 -50.05 -38.30 10.47
N GLN A 422 -49.78 -37.00 10.27
CA GLN A 422 -49.32 -36.44 9.00
C GLN A 422 -47.80 -36.35 8.91
N THR A 423 -47.10 -36.14 10.04
CA THR A 423 -45.64 -36.02 10.11
C THR A 423 -44.92 -37.33 10.41
N PHE A 424 -45.65 -38.42 10.69
CA PHE A 424 -45.08 -39.73 10.99
C PHE A 424 -44.27 -40.28 9.81
N VAL A 425 -43.01 -40.63 10.09
CA VAL A 425 -42.13 -41.32 9.13
C VAL A 425 -41.85 -42.72 9.66
N LYS A 426 -42.15 -43.73 8.83
CA LYS A 426 -41.89 -45.13 9.16
C LYS A 426 -40.40 -45.35 9.42
N ASP A 427 -40.06 -46.10 10.47
CA ASP A 427 -38.69 -46.51 10.84
C ASP A 427 -37.75 -45.40 11.40
N LYS A 428 -38.27 -44.20 11.68
CA LYS A 428 -37.47 -43.09 12.27
C LYS A 428 -37.38 -43.11 13.81
N GLY A 429 -38.02 -44.09 14.47
CA GLY A 429 -37.96 -44.26 15.95
C GLY A 429 -38.51 -43.07 16.75
N GLN A 430 -39.39 -42.26 16.16
CA GLN A 430 -39.95 -41.06 16.80
C GLN A 430 -40.81 -41.46 18.01
N SER A 431 -40.53 -40.89 19.17
CA SER A 431 -41.34 -41.06 20.39
C SER A 431 -42.34 -39.90 20.54
N MET A 432 -43.56 -40.19 21.00
CA MET A 432 -44.58 -39.17 21.23
C MET A 432 -45.54 -39.51 22.37
N ASP A 433 -46.01 -38.47 23.05
CA ASP A 433 -47.04 -38.55 24.08
C ASP A 433 -48.46 -38.50 23.48
N TYR A 434 -49.30 -39.40 23.95
CA TYR A 434 -50.71 -39.53 23.60
C TYR A 434 -51.62 -39.24 24.80
N PHE A 435 -52.74 -38.59 24.50
CA PHE A 435 -53.73 -38.15 25.48
C PHE A 435 -55.10 -38.77 25.18
N THR A 436 -55.93 -38.87 26.21
CA THR A 436 -57.36 -39.16 26.08
C THR A 436 -58.14 -37.89 26.32
N CYS A 437 -59.11 -37.60 25.46
CA CYS A 437 -60.02 -36.47 25.64
C CYS A 437 -61.35 -36.98 26.21
N THR A 438 -61.77 -36.44 27.36
CA THR A 438 -63.04 -36.83 28.01
C THR A 438 -64.23 -36.27 27.24
N ASP A 439 -64.16 -35.03 26.77
CA ASP A 439 -65.26 -34.37 26.04
C ASP A 439 -65.53 -35.01 24.67
N CYS A 440 -64.49 -35.55 24.04
CA CYS A 440 -64.62 -36.24 22.75
C CYS A 440 -64.74 -37.75 22.88
N SER A 441 -64.57 -38.31 24.08
CA SER A 441 -64.68 -39.74 24.35
C SER A 441 -63.79 -40.65 23.47
N PHE A 442 -62.60 -40.20 23.05
CA PHE A 442 -61.64 -41.06 22.36
C PHE A 442 -60.18 -40.86 22.82
N LYS A 443 -59.43 -41.96 22.72
CA LYS A 443 -58.02 -42.11 23.11
C LYS A 443 -57.10 -41.81 21.91
N TRP A 444 -55.79 -41.75 22.14
CA TRP A 444 -54.76 -41.56 21.10
C TRP A 444 -54.81 -40.19 20.40
N VAL A 445 -54.88 -39.11 21.19
CA VAL A 445 -54.71 -37.73 20.72
C VAL A 445 -53.23 -37.35 20.85
N CYS A 446 -52.57 -36.98 19.75
CA CYS A 446 -51.16 -36.54 19.81
C CYS A 446 -51.02 -35.16 20.46
N ARG A 447 -49.82 -34.82 20.96
CA ARG A 447 -49.52 -33.53 21.61
C ARG A 447 -49.97 -32.31 20.78
N SER A 448 -49.71 -32.29 19.48
CA SER A 448 -50.15 -31.19 18.59
C SER A 448 -51.68 -31.04 18.57
N CYS A 449 -52.43 -32.13 18.43
CA CYS A 449 -53.90 -32.09 18.42
C CYS A 449 -54.49 -31.74 19.78
N ARG A 450 -53.83 -32.13 20.88
CA ARG A 450 -54.21 -31.70 22.23
C ARG A 450 -54.15 -30.18 22.34
N ASP A 451 -53.00 -29.60 21.98
CA ASP A 451 -52.74 -28.17 22.18
C ASP A 451 -53.56 -27.26 21.26
N PHE A 452 -54.05 -27.77 20.12
CA PHE A 452 -54.77 -26.98 19.12
C PHE A 452 -56.23 -27.40 18.95
N CYS A 453 -56.51 -28.64 18.54
CA CYS A 453 -57.87 -29.11 18.26
C CYS A 453 -58.69 -29.36 19.54
N HIS A 454 -58.01 -29.56 20.67
CA HIS A 454 -58.60 -29.88 21.96
C HIS A 454 -58.16 -28.89 23.06
N LYS A 455 -57.82 -27.65 22.68
CA LYS A 455 -57.35 -26.60 23.60
C LYS A 455 -58.32 -26.33 24.76
N ASP A 456 -59.62 -26.38 24.46
CA ASP A 456 -60.70 -26.12 25.42
C ASP A 456 -61.33 -27.41 25.98
N HIS A 457 -60.72 -28.56 25.73
CA HIS A 457 -61.21 -29.86 26.22
C HIS A 457 -60.36 -30.38 27.37
N GLN A 458 -60.99 -31.10 28.28
CA GLN A 458 -60.29 -31.83 29.32
C GLN A 458 -59.59 -33.05 28.71
N THR A 459 -58.26 -33.02 28.77
CA THR A 459 -57.40 -34.09 28.27
C THR A 459 -56.52 -34.63 29.38
N VAL A 460 -56.37 -35.96 29.44
CA VAL A 460 -55.53 -36.65 30.41
C VAL A 460 -54.43 -37.45 29.72
N PRO A 461 -53.22 -37.53 30.30
CA PRO A 461 -52.16 -38.42 29.81
C PRO A 461 -52.67 -39.85 29.61
N TYR A 462 -52.43 -40.45 28.45
CA TYR A 462 -52.83 -41.83 28.15
C TYR A 462 -51.62 -42.76 28.00
N VAL A 463 -50.69 -42.42 27.09
CA VAL A 463 -49.42 -43.14 26.93
C VAL A 463 -48.32 -42.11 26.69
N MET A 464 -47.32 -42.08 27.55
CA MET A 464 -46.18 -41.15 27.43
C MET A 464 -44.98 -41.87 26.83
N GLY A 465 -44.18 -41.19 26.02
CA GLY A 465 -42.96 -41.73 25.43
C GLY A 465 -43.15 -42.91 24.47
N HIS A 466 -44.34 -43.10 23.89
CA HIS A 466 -44.63 -44.23 23.01
C HIS A 466 -43.88 -44.10 21.68
N GLN A 467 -43.24 -45.17 21.21
CA GLN A 467 -42.67 -45.27 19.86
C GLN A 467 -43.65 -46.02 18.95
N PRO A 468 -44.53 -45.31 18.22
CA PRO A 468 -45.51 -45.93 17.36
C PRO A 468 -44.88 -46.53 16.09
N THR A 469 -45.39 -47.68 15.65
CA THR A 469 -45.02 -48.33 14.39
C THR A 469 -45.86 -47.85 13.19
N TRP A 470 -46.87 -47.00 13.43
CA TRP A 470 -47.76 -46.41 12.43
C TRP A 470 -48.26 -45.01 12.86
N ALA A 471 -49.00 -44.32 12.01
CA ALA A 471 -49.54 -42.98 12.26
C ALA A 471 -50.68 -42.99 13.33
N CYS A 472 -50.34 -43.03 14.62
CA CYS A 472 -51.28 -43.34 15.72
C CYS A 472 -52.22 -42.20 16.21
N CYS A 473 -52.39 -41.07 15.52
CA CYS A 473 -53.33 -40.03 16.00
C CYS A 473 -54.77 -40.26 15.50
N TYR A 474 -55.75 -40.26 16.41
CA TYR A 474 -57.16 -40.49 16.07
C TYR A 474 -57.96 -39.24 15.70
N CYS A 475 -57.42 -38.05 15.98
CA CYS A 475 -58.08 -36.79 15.67
C CYS A 475 -58.41 -36.65 14.16
N PRO A 476 -57.50 -36.98 13.21
CA PRO A 476 -57.82 -36.96 11.78
C PRO A 476 -58.80 -38.06 11.37
N ARG A 477 -58.63 -39.28 11.91
CA ARG A 477 -59.52 -40.42 11.62
C ARG A 477 -60.98 -40.16 12.01
N LYS A 478 -61.19 -39.34 13.04
CA LYS A 478 -62.51 -38.95 13.54
C LYS A 478 -63.02 -37.62 12.94
N LYS A 479 -62.33 -37.04 11.96
CA LYS A 479 -62.67 -35.75 11.32
C LYS A 479 -62.82 -34.59 12.33
N LYS A 480 -62.03 -34.60 13.40
CA LYS A 480 -61.99 -33.53 14.42
C LYS A 480 -60.68 -32.74 14.39
N CYS A 481 -59.76 -33.11 13.49
CA CYS A 481 -58.46 -32.46 13.39
C CYS A 481 -58.53 -31.22 12.51
N GLN A 482 -58.23 -30.07 13.10
CA GLN A 482 -58.08 -28.79 12.42
C GLN A 482 -56.62 -28.51 12.02
N LEU A 483 -55.68 -29.32 12.50
CA LEU A 483 -54.26 -29.26 12.12
C LEU A 483 -54.05 -30.05 10.83
N GLY A 484 -54.34 -29.40 9.70
CA GLY A 484 -54.14 -29.93 8.36
C GLY A 484 -55.37 -30.61 7.77
N GLU A 485 -56.31 -29.83 7.23
CA GLU A 485 -57.14 -30.26 6.09
C GLU A 485 -56.35 -29.85 4.83
N THR A 486 -55.98 -30.70 3.89
CA THR A 486 -56.76 -31.72 3.18
C THR A 486 -55.81 -32.77 2.58
N ARG A 487 -56.13 -34.06 2.71
CA ARG A 487 -55.78 -35.05 1.69
C ARG A 487 -57.09 -35.43 1.01
N THR A 488 -57.31 -34.91 -0.19
CA THR A 488 -58.09 -35.63 -1.22
C THR A 488 -57.31 -36.85 -1.67
#